data_AF-A0A9W5ZYX3-F1
#
_entry.id   AF-A0A9W5ZYX3-F1
#
_cell.length_a   1.000
_cell.length_b   1.000
_cell.length_c   1.000
_cell.angle_alpha   90.00
_cell.angle_beta   90.00
_cell.angle_gamma   90.00
#
_symmetry.space_group_name_H-M   'P 1'
#
loop_
_entity.id
_entity.type
_entity.pdbx_description
1 polymer ?
#
loop_
_entity_poly.entity_id
_entity_poly.type
_entity_poly.pdbx_seq_one_letter_code
_entity_poly.pdbx_strand_id
1 'polypeptide(L)'
;MTTAANRDCLIRPYLGRRRTQRTEINRPSRFAAFSLRNYPLHEDQMEDIGIPIEDMQKYARMMGEALATLHWLGEMDGNDIEFVLAPLPFDEQQPNTDLITNVLGQHTMWMLDFDLCQPMPMSDDGVQQAVTAFWRNDPFYPRPQRELWDVFREQYLITSETIISGYNQVDIDQRLSLARRFIELVETN
;
A
#
# COMPACT_ATOMS: atom_id res chain seq x y z
N MET A 1 -5.43 -6.03 27.36
CA MET A 1 -5.96 -5.50 26.09
C MET A 1 -6.97 -4.33 26.26
N THR A 2 -7.31 -3.90 27.48
CA THR A 2 -8.41 -2.93 27.76
C THR A 2 -7.94 -1.52 28.14
N THR A 3 -6.68 -1.17 27.93
CA THR A 3 -6.17 0.17 28.22
C THR A 3 -6.76 1.19 27.25
N ALA A 4 -7.09 2.39 27.73
CA ALA A 4 -7.65 3.48 26.89
C ALA A 4 -6.79 3.77 25.65
N ALA A 5 -5.47 3.59 25.75
CA ALA A 5 -4.55 3.74 24.62
C ALA A 5 -4.79 2.76 23.46
N ASN A 6 -5.39 1.59 23.70
CA ASN A 6 -5.61 0.57 22.66
C ASN A 6 -7.04 0.62 22.08
N ARG A 7 -7.82 1.66 22.40
CA ARG A 7 -9.11 1.91 21.76
C ARG A 7 -8.95 2.46 20.34
N ASP A 8 -7.85 3.15 20.08
CA ASP A 8 -7.54 3.77 18.79
C ASP A 8 -6.51 2.88 18.07
N CYS A 9 -6.95 1.74 17.53
CA CYS A 9 -6.07 0.79 16.86
C CYS A 9 -5.79 1.24 15.41
N LEU A 10 -4.52 1.48 15.07
CA LEU A 10 -4.07 1.68 13.69
C LEU A 10 -3.01 0.63 13.37
N ILE A 11 -3.32 -0.24 12.42
CA ILE A 11 -2.42 -1.30 11.97
C ILE A 11 -1.78 -0.83 10.67
N ARG A 12 -0.45 -0.88 10.58
CA ARG A 12 0.33 -0.55 9.37
C ARG A 12 0.70 -1.85 8.65
N PRO A 13 0.05 -2.19 7.53
CA PRO A 13 0.31 -3.45 6.83
C PRO A 13 1.56 -3.32 5.95
N TYR A 14 2.67 -3.94 6.35
CA TYR A 14 3.92 -3.96 5.59
C TYR A 14 4.02 -5.25 4.77
N LEU A 15 3.58 -5.22 3.51
CA LEU A 15 3.67 -6.34 2.56
C LEU A 15 5.02 -6.40 1.84
N GLY A 16 5.84 -5.35 1.94
CA GLY A 16 7.19 -5.30 1.36
C GLY A 16 8.29 -5.79 2.29
N ARG A 17 7.93 -6.25 3.49
CA ARG A 17 8.90 -6.59 4.52
C ARG A 17 8.41 -7.76 5.37
N ARG A 18 9.25 -8.79 5.42
CA ARG A 18 9.23 -9.80 6.49
C ARG A 18 10.24 -9.44 7.57
N ARG A 19 9.96 -9.79 8.82
CA ARG A 19 10.96 -9.73 9.89
C ARG A 19 12.10 -10.72 9.57
N THR A 20 13.35 -10.28 9.74
CA THR A 20 14.53 -11.17 9.73
C THR A 20 14.95 -11.51 11.16
N GLN A 21 15.67 -12.62 11.38
CA GLN A 21 16.22 -12.95 12.70
C GLN A 21 17.05 -11.79 13.30
N ARG A 22 17.71 -10.98 12.48
CA ARG A 22 18.50 -9.82 12.95
C ARG A 22 17.63 -8.65 13.44
N THR A 23 16.40 -8.53 12.95
CA THR A 23 15.38 -7.59 13.43
C THR A 23 14.57 -8.14 14.61
N GLU A 24 14.45 -9.47 14.76
CA GLU A 24 13.83 -10.12 15.93
C GLU A 24 14.77 -10.17 17.14
N ILE A 25 16.04 -10.55 16.95
CA ILE A 25 17.03 -10.72 18.03
C ILE A 25 17.41 -9.37 18.69
N ASN A 26 17.36 -8.26 17.94
CA ASN A 26 17.72 -6.94 18.46
C ASN A 26 16.60 -6.20 19.20
N ARG A 27 15.39 -6.77 19.35
CA ARG A 27 14.34 -6.16 20.18
C ARG A 27 13.40 -7.18 20.84
N PRO A 28 13.81 -7.83 21.94
CA PRO A 28 12.94 -7.87 23.10
C PRO A 28 13.17 -6.56 23.84
N SER A 29 12.53 -5.46 23.42
CA SER A 29 12.43 -4.33 24.34
C SER A 29 11.57 -4.79 25.50
N ARG A 30 12.21 -5.25 26.58
CA ARG A 30 11.59 -5.57 27.88
C ARG A 30 10.86 -4.36 28.51
N PHE A 31 10.81 -3.23 27.80
CA PHE A 31 10.22 -1.95 28.21
C PHE A 31 9.37 -1.27 27.12
N ALA A 32 9.15 -1.86 25.94
CA ALA A 32 8.21 -1.30 24.97
C ALA A 32 6.80 -1.73 25.36
N ALA A 33 6.03 -0.81 25.95
CA ALA A 33 4.61 -1.01 26.13
C ALA A 33 3.99 -1.39 24.77
N PHE A 34 3.39 -2.58 24.68
CA PHE A 34 2.64 -3.02 23.52
C PHE A 34 1.50 -2.01 23.27
N SER A 35 1.57 -1.27 22.17
CA SER A 35 0.56 -0.29 21.78
C SER A 35 0.00 -0.65 20.42
N LEU A 36 -1.32 -0.66 20.34
CA LEU A 36 -2.05 -0.87 19.09
C LEU A 36 -2.24 0.44 18.30
N ARG A 37 -1.76 1.58 18.80
CA ARG A 37 -1.97 2.90 18.17
C ARG A 37 -1.28 3.11 16.84
N ASN A 38 -0.21 2.36 16.58
CA ASN A 38 0.60 2.42 15.36
C ASN A 38 1.36 1.10 15.24
N TYR A 39 0.62 0.00 15.11
CA TYR A 39 1.21 -1.34 15.15
C TYR A 39 1.76 -1.73 13.77
N PRO A 40 3.08 -1.91 13.61
CA PRO A 40 3.66 -2.39 12.35
C PRO A 40 3.38 -3.90 12.20
N LEU A 41 2.55 -4.27 11.23
CA LEU A 41 2.20 -5.67 10.93
C LEU A 41 2.90 -6.11 9.64
N HIS A 42 3.93 -6.93 9.78
CA HIS A 42 4.72 -7.45 8.66
C HIS A 42 4.08 -8.68 8.02
N GLU A 43 4.42 -8.96 6.77
CA GLU A 43 3.88 -10.09 5.98
C GLU A 43 3.95 -11.43 6.74
N ASP A 44 5.08 -11.76 7.37
CA ASP A 44 5.24 -12.99 8.16
C ASP A 44 4.34 -13.02 9.41
N GLN A 45 4.10 -11.85 10.01
CA GLN A 45 3.18 -11.75 11.15
C GLN A 45 1.73 -11.94 10.72
N MET A 46 1.36 -11.53 9.51
CA MET A 46 0.03 -11.78 8.95
C MET A 46 -0.22 -13.28 8.80
N GLU A 47 0.78 -14.02 8.33
CA GLU A 47 0.75 -15.48 8.26
C GLU A 47 0.62 -16.12 9.66
N ASP A 48 1.46 -15.69 10.60
CA ASP A 48 1.50 -16.21 11.98
C ASP A 48 0.15 -16.06 12.71
N ILE A 49 -0.55 -14.93 12.50
CA ILE A 49 -1.85 -14.67 13.13
C ILE A 49 -3.03 -15.23 12.33
N GLY A 50 -2.77 -15.86 11.18
CA GLY A 50 -3.78 -16.55 10.37
C GLY A 50 -4.62 -15.62 9.49
N ILE A 51 -4.07 -14.51 9.00
CA ILE A 51 -4.71 -13.75 7.92
C ILE A 51 -4.67 -14.63 6.65
N PRO A 52 -5.82 -14.89 5.99
CA PRO A 52 -5.84 -15.64 4.74
C PRO A 52 -5.03 -14.95 3.64
N ILE A 53 -4.32 -15.74 2.82
CA ILE A 53 -3.58 -15.20 1.66
C ILE A 53 -4.48 -14.37 0.74
N GLU A 54 -5.75 -14.74 0.59
CA GLU A 54 -6.74 -14.01 -0.20
C GLU A 54 -6.95 -12.57 0.31
N ASP A 55 -6.91 -12.35 1.62
CA ASP A 55 -7.03 -11.01 2.21
C ASP A 55 -5.74 -10.22 2.11
N MET A 56 -4.57 -10.88 2.24
CA MET A 56 -3.28 -10.26 1.96
C MET A 56 -3.19 -9.80 0.49
N GLN A 57 -3.75 -10.60 -0.43
CA GLN A 57 -3.90 -10.23 -1.84
C GLN A 57 -4.86 -9.06 -2.04
N LYS A 58 -5.96 -8.97 -1.27
CA LYS A 58 -6.84 -7.78 -1.29
C LYS A 58 -6.08 -6.54 -0.84
N TYR A 59 -5.29 -6.61 0.23
CA TYR A 59 -4.45 -5.49 0.65
C TYR A 59 -3.48 -5.05 -0.46
N ALA A 60 -2.83 -6.01 -1.13
CA ALA A 60 -1.94 -5.72 -2.26
C ALA A 60 -2.68 -5.05 -3.44
N ARG A 61 -3.90 -5.51 -3.76
CA ARG A 61 -4.75 -4.88 -4.79
C ARG A 61 -5.10 -3.43 -4.43
N MET A 62 -5.58 -3.20 -3.21
CA MET A 62 -5.95 -1.86 -2.75
C MET A 62 -4.77 -0.89 -2.81
N MET A 63 -3.56 -1.33 -2.43
CA MET A 63 -2.35 -0.52 -2.57
C MET A 63 -2.00 -0.21 -4.03
N GLY A 64 -2.14 -1.19 -4.93
CA GLY A 64 -1.91 -1.01 -6.37
C GLY A 64 -2.90 -0.03 -6.99
N GLU A 65 -4.18 -0.14 -6.63
CA GLU A 65 -5.22 0.78 -7.06
C GLU A 65 -4.98 2.20 -6.55
N ALA A 66 -4.66 2.34 -5.26
CA ALA A 66 -4.38 3.64 -4.65
C ALA A 66 -3.19 4.34 -5.30
N LEU A 67 -2.08 3.61 -5.53
CA LEU A 67 -0.89 4.18 -6.14
C LEU A 67 -1.12 4.55 -7.61
N ALA A 68 -1.80 3.71 -8.38
CA ALA A 68 -2.17 4.04 -9.77
C ALA A 68 -3.07 5.28 -9.85
N THR A 69 -4.01 5.40 -8.91
CA THR A 69 -4.89 6.59 -8.80
C THR A 69 -4.06 7.83 -8.52
N LEU A 70 -3.14 7.76 -7.57
CA LEU A 70 -2.30 8.89 -7.20
C LEU A 70 -1.40 9.33 -8.38
N HIS A 71 -0.80 8.38 -9.08
CA HIS A 71 0.06 8.64 -10.23
C HIS A 71 -0.69 9.23 -11.43
N TRP A 72 -1.83 8.66 -11.83
CA TRP A 72 -2.42 8.95 -13.15
C TRP A 72 -3.65 9.84 -13.12
N LEU A 73 -4.36 9.87 -11.99
CA LEU A 73 -5.45 10.82 -11.75
C LEU A 73 -4.96 12.01 -10.92
N GLY A 74 -4.17 11.73 -9.88
CA GLY A 74 -3.60 12.76 -9.03
C GLY A 74 -2.41 13.48 -9.64
N GLU A 75 -1.70 12.85 -10.59
CA GLU A 75 -0.42 13.33 -11.12
C GLU A 75 0.58 13.65 -10.00
N MET A 76 0.61 12.80 -8.96
CA MET A 76 1.51 12.92 -7.79
C MET A 76 2.38 11.67 -7.69
N ASP A 77 3.58 11.81 -7.13
CA ASP A 77 4.58 10.74 -7.06
C ASP A 77 4.38 9.72 -5.92
N GLY A 78 3.48 10.00 -4.98
CA GLY A 78 3.24 9.14 -3.82
C GLY A 78 4.38 9.11 -2.80
N ASN A 79 5.22 10.15 -2.74
CA ASN A 79 6.27 10.22 -1.74
C ASN A 79 5.70 10.34 -0.31
N ASP A 80 6.18 9.46 0.58
CA ASP A 80 5.83 9.33 2.00
C ASP A 80 4.36 9.00 2.32
N ILE A 81 3.56 8.54 1.35
CA ILE A 81 2.21 8.07 1.65
C ILE A 81 2.24 6.83 2.54
N GLU A 82 1.29 6.80 3.48
CA GLU A 82 1.16 5.73 4.45
C GLU A 82 -0.15 4.97 4.27
N PHE A 83 -0.13 3.68 4.61
CA PHE A 83 -1.32 2.83 4.61
C PHE A 83 -1.63 2.34 6.02
N VAL A 84 -2.91 2.34 6.38
CA VAL A 84 -3.39 1.73 7.64
C VAL A 84 -4.64 0.91 7.42
N LEU A 85 -4.79 -0.17 8.20
CA LEU A 85 -6.04 -0.91 8.34
C LEU A 85 -6.80 -0.34 9.53
N ALA A 86 -8.03 0.10 9.29
CA ALA A 86 -8.91 0.67 10.30
C ALA A 86 -10.38 0.39 9.95
N PRO A 87 -11.30 0.54 10.93
CA PRO A 87 -12.73 0.43 10.65
C PRO A 87 -13.21 1.41 9.56
N LEU A 88 -14.37 1.09 8.98
CA LEU A 88 -15.04 1.96 8.02
C LEU A 88 -15.43 3.30 8.66
N PRO A 89 -15.42 4.41 7.90
CA PRO A 89 -15.99 5.66 8.37
C PRO A 89 -17.52 5.59 8.39
N PHE A 90 -18.07 5.24 9.55
CA PHE A 90 -19.52 5.26 9.87
C PHE A 90 -20.41 4.25 9.10
N ASP A 91 -21.66 4.11 9.56
CA ASP A 91 -22.72 3.15 9.16
C ASP A 91 -23.19 3.23 7.69
N GLU A 92 -22.46 3.95 6.83
CA GLU A 92 -22.75 3.95 5.40
C GLU A 92 -22.07 2.73 4.76
N GLN A 93 -22.87 1.70 4.52
CA GLN A 93 -22.59 0.69 3.50
C GLN A 93 -22.55 1.38 2.13
N GLN A 94 -21.53 2.18 1.86
CA GLN A 94 -21.30 2.67 0.51
C GLN A 94 -20.98 1.43 -0.34
N PRO A 95 -21.72 1.22 -1.44
CA PRO A 95 -21.69 -0.04 -2.19
C PRO A 95 -20.33 -0.40 -2.80
N ASN A 96 -19.33 0.49 -2.72
CA ASN A 96 -18.01 0.36 -3.33
C ASN A 96 -16.85 0.36 -2.32
N THR A 97 -17.08 0.20 -1.02
CA THR A 97 -15.94 0.11 -0.07
C THR A 97 -15.51 -1.34 0.08
N ASP A 98 -14.23 -1.63 -0.18
CA ASP A 98 -13.63 -2.96 0.00
C ASP A 98 -13.55 -3.36 1.48
N LEU A 99 -14.70 -3.77 2.04
CA LEU A 99 -14.78 -4.27 3.40
C LEU A 99 -14.15 -5.66 3.50
N ILE A 100 -13.14 -5.77 4.37
CA ILE A 100 -12.43 -7.02 4.65
C ILE A 100 -12.83 -7.51 6.04
N THR A 101 -13.09 -8.82 6.17
CA THR A 101 -13.43 -9.47 7.44
C THR A 101 -12.52 -10.66 7.65
N ASN A 102 -11.62 -10.57 8.62
CA ASN A 102 -10.71 -11.67 9.00
C ASN A 102 -10.38 -11.64 10.50
N VAL A 103 -9.24 -12.24 10.89
CA VAL A 103 -8.77 -12.30 12.29
C VAL A 103 -8.58 -10.92 12.94
N LEU A 104 -8.44 -9.85 12.16
CA LEU A 104 -8.37 -8.46 12.65
C LEU A 104 -9.76 -7.82 12.89
N GLY A 105 -10.85 -8.52 12.56
CA GLY A 105 -12.21 -8.00 12.56
C GLY A 105 -12.60 -7.36 11.22
N GLN A 106 -13.69 -6.58 11.22
CA GLN A 106 -14.13 -5.82 10.04
C GLN A 106 -13.32 -4.54 9.90
N HIS A 107 -12.73 -4.32 8.72
CA HIS A 107 -11.88 -3.16 8.45
C HIS A 107 -11.79 -2.87 6.94
N THR A 108 -11.20 -1.74 6.61
CA THR A 108 -10.78 -1.35 5.25
C THR A 108 -9.37 -0.77 5.32
N MET A 109 -8.77 -0.51 4.16
CA MET A 109 -7.51 0.20 4.04
C MET A 109 -7.73 1.69 3.82
N TRP A 110 -6.97 2.48 4.56
CA TRP A 110 -6.89 3.93 4.43
C TRP A 110 -5.51 4.32 3.92
N MET A 111 -5.47 5.32 3.05
CA MET A 111 -4.24 5.99 2.63
C MET A 111 -4.20 7.38 3.26
N LEU A 112 -3.08 7.75 3.86
CA LEU A 112 -2.87 9.00 4.58
C LEU A 112 -1.44 9.50 4.43
N ASP A 113 -1.15 10.65 5.06
CA ASP A 113 0.12 11.38 4.97
C ASP A 113 0.54 11.74 3.54
N PHE A 114 -0.06 12.80 3.00
CA PHE A 114 0.24 13.29 1.64
C PHE A 114 1.14 14.54 1.66
N ASP A 115 1.76 14.87 2.80
CA ASP A 115 2.44 16.14 3.01
C ASP A 115 3.76 16.27 2.22
N LEU A 116 4.41 15.14 1.90
CA LEU A 116 5.62 15.10 1.08
C LEU A 116 5.41 14.69 -0.38
N CYS A 117 4.17 14.37 -0.78
CA CYS A 117 3.82 14.11 -2.18
C CYS A 117 4.18 15.31 -3.06
N GLN A 118 4.83 15.06 -4.18
CA GLN A 118 5.17 16.09 -5.16
C GLN A 118 4.45 15.83 -6.49
N PRO A 119 4.14 16.88 -7.27
CA PRO A 119 3.67 16.71 -8.64
C PRO A 119 4.65 15.82 -9.43
N MET A 120 4.08 14.87 -10.17
CA MET A 120 4.80 13.93 -11.01
C MET A 120 4.65 14.35 -12.48
N PRO A 121 5.74 14.72 -13.17
CA PRO A 121 5.69 14.94 -14.62
C PRO A 121 5.23 13.70 -15.38
N MET A 122 4.42 13.87 -16.43
CA MET A 122 4.01 12.77 -17.31
C MET A 122 5.09 12.44 -18.35
N SER A 123 6.27 12.08 -17.85
CA SER A 123 7.48 11.76 -18.63
C SER A 123 8.32 10.70 -17.91
N ASP A 124 9.39 10.21 -18.56
CA ASP A 124 10.32 9.27 -17.93
C ASP A 124 10.95 9.80 -16.64
N ASP A 125 11.21 11.11 -16.54
CA ASP A 125 11.73 11.73 -15.32
C ASP A 125 10.73 11.62 -14.16
N GLY A 126 9.44 11.84 -14.42
CA GLY A 126 8.40 11.67 -13.41
C GLY A 126 8.18 10.21 -13.03
N VAL A 127 8.30 9.28 -13.98
CA VAL A 127 8.31 7.85 -13.66
C VAL A 127 9.50 7.52 -12.74
N GLN A 128 10.69 8.05 -13.01
CA GLN A 128 11.86 7.83 -12.17
C GLN A 128 11.71 8.45 -10.77
N GLN A 129 11.02 9.59 -10.65
CA GLN A 129 10.63 10.20 -9.39
C GLN A 129 9.70 9.26 -8.59
N ALA A 130 8.64 8.74 -9.21
CA ALA A 130 7.72 7.79 -8.57
C ALA A 130 8.42 6.48 -8.16
N VAL A 131 9.33 5.94 -8.99
CA VAL A 131 10.15 4.78 -8.62
C VAL A 131 11.00 5.09 -7.39
N THR A 132 11.58 6.29 -7.33
CA THR A 132 12.37 6.74 -6.18
C THR A 132 11.51 6.82 -4.91
N ALA A 133 10.30 7.37 -5.01
CA ALA A 133 9.33 7.40 -3.91
C ALA A 133 8.97 5.99 -3.44
N PHE A 134 8.59 5.08 -4.35
CA PHE A 134 8.25 3.69 -4.05
C PHE A 134 9.33 2.95 -3.23
N TRP A 135 10.61 3.19 -3.54
CA TRP A 135 11.72 2.55 -2.83
C TRP A 135 12.14 3.26 -1.54
N ARG A 136 11.94 4.58 -1.45
CA ARG A 136 12.25 5.38 -0.25
C ARG A 136 11.19 5.25 0.82
N ASN A 137 9.93 5.12 0.42
CA ASN A 137 8.83 4.95 1.34
C ASN A 137 9.07 3.72 2.21
N ASP A 138 8.45 3.77 3.38
CA ASP A 138 8.27 2.62 4.23
C ASP A 138 7.71 1.43 3.42
N PRO A 139 8.12 0.17 3.68
CA PRO A 139 7.90 -0.96 2.78
C PRO A 139 6.46 -1.51 2.86
N PHE A 140 5.47 -0.65 2.64
CA PHE A 140 4.05 -0.99 2.58
C PHE A 140 3.77 -1.92 1.41
N TYR A 141 4.19 -1.51 0.21
CA TYR A 141 3.97 -2.26 -1.02
C TYR A 141 4.74 -3.59 -1.04
N PRO A 142 4.15 -4.67 -1.62
CA PRO A 142 4.90 -5.88 -1.93
C PRO A 142 6.18 -5.57 -2.71
N ARG A 143 7.26 -6.31 -2.44
CA ARG A 143 8.49 -6.19 -3.22
C ARG A 143 8.47 -7.12 -4.42
N PRO A 144 9.12 -6.76 -5.54
CA PRO A 144 9.31 -7.66 -6.68
C PRO A 144 9.82 -9.05 -6.25
N GLN A 145 9.41 -10.07 -6.99
CA GLN A 145 9.78 -11.48 -6.76
C GLN A 145 9.19 -12.10 -5.47
N ARG A 146 8.25 -11.40 -4.81
CA ARG A 146 7.45 -11.93 -3.68
C ARG A 146 6.05 -12.30 -4.14
N GLU A 147 5.40 -13.18 -3.38
CA GLU A 147 4.10 -13.77 -3.73
C GLU A 147 3.01 -12.72 -4.00
N LEU A 148 2.99 -11.62 -3.25
CA LEU A 148 1.98 -10.57 -3.38
C LEU A 148 2.28 -9.55 -4.50
N TRP A 149 3.47 -9.58 -5.09
CA TRP A 149 3.88 -8.61 -6.11
C TRP A 149 3.07 -8.72 -7.39
N ASP A 150 2.85 -9.95 -7.88
CA ASP A 150 2.13 -10.14 -9.14
C ASP A 150 0.70 -9.59 -9.05
N VAL A 151 0.08 -9.73 -7.88
CA VAL A 151 -1.26 -9.20 -7.58
C VAL A 151 -1.27 -7.67 -7.53
N PHE A 152 -0.29 -7.07 -6.85
CA PHE A 152 -0.13 -5.61 -6.84
C PHE A 152 0.11 -5.06 -8.25
N ARG A 153 1.03 -5.68 -9.00
CA ARG A 153 1.41 -5.27 -10.36
C ARG A 153 0.22 -5.31 -11.31
N GLU A 154 -0.51 -6.43 -11.32
CA GLU A 154 -1.67 -6.61 -12.16
C GLU A 154 -2.73 -5.54 -11.85
N GLN A 155 -3.07 -5.35 -10.57
CA GLN A 155 -4.07 -4.36 -10.18
C GLN A 155 -3.63 -2.93 -10.50
N TYR A 156 -2.36 -2.58 -10.24
CA TYR A 156 -1.82 -1.26 -10.59
C TYR A 156 -1.97 -0.98 -12.08
N LEU A 157 -1.65 -1.95 -12.96
CA LEU A 157 -1.75 -1.77 -14.41
C LEU A 157 -3.20 -1.70 -14.90
N ILE A 158 -4.10 -2.54 -14.37
CA ILE A 158 -5.54 -2.51 -14.69
C ILE A 158 -6.15 -1.16 -14.29
N THR A 159 -5.86 -0.69 -13.07
CA THR A 159 -6.33 0.61 -12.58
C THR A 159 -5.73 1.74 -13.41
N SER A 160 -4.44 1.68 -13.74
CA SER A 160 -3.79 2.67 -14.62
C SER A 160 -4.49 2.76 -15.98
N GLU A 161 -4.78 1.63 -16.62
CA GLU A 161 -5.48 1.60 -17.90
C GLU A 161 -6.89 2.19 -17.81
N THR A 162 -7.62 1.83 -16.76
CA THR A 162 -8.97 2.33 -16.50
C THR A 162 -8.97 3.86 -16.31
N ILE A 163 -8.04 4.39 -15.51
CA ILE A 163 -7.95 5.81 -15.22
C ILE A 163 -7.48 6.60 -16.44
N ILE A 164 -6.40 6.15 -17.07
CA ILE A 164 -5.82 6.86 -18.22
C ILE A 164 -6.82 6.88 -19.37
N SER A 165 -7.48 5.76 -19.68
CA SER A 165 -8.45 5.72 -20.78
C SER A 165 -9.77 6.41 -20.47
N GLY A 166 -10.21 6.39 -19.20
CA GLY A 166 -11.49 6.93 -18.77
C GLY A 166 -11.48 8.43 -18.47
N TYR A 167 -10.37 8.96 -17.94
CA TYR A 167 -10.29 10.34 -17.42
C TYR A 167 -9.27 11.22 -18.15
N ASN A 168 -8.23 10.64 -18.78
CA ASN A 168 -7.24 11.41 -19.53
C ASN A 168 -7.52 11.31 -21.04
N GLN A 169 -7.84 12.44 -21.68
CA GLN A 169 -8.19 12.48 -23.11
C GLN A 169 -7.01 12.78 -24.04
N VAL A 170 -5.80 12.91 -23.49
CA VAL A 170 -4.60 13.33 -24.22
C VAL A 170 -3.45 12.38 -23.91
N ASP A 171 -2.69 12.01 -24.95
CA ASP A 171 -1.48 11.18 -24.86
C ASP A 171 -1.69 9.82 -24.17
N ILE A 172 -2.87 9.20 -24.36
CA ILE A 172 -3.25 7.91 -23.75
C ILE A 172 -2.16 6.85 -23.94
N ASP A 173 -1.72 6.61 -25.18
CA ASP A 173 -0.71 5.59 -25.49
C ASP A 173 0.62 5.85 -24.76
N GLN A 174 1.02 7.13 -24.70
CA GLN A 174 2.23 7.54 -24.00
C GLN A 174 2.08 7.30 -22.49
N ARG A 175 0.98 7.74 -21.86
CA ARG A 175 0.73 7.53 -20.43
C ARG A 175 0.65 6.04 -20.07
N LEU A 176 0.01 5.22 -20.90
CA LEU A 176 0.00 3.77 -20.71
C LEU A 176 1.40 3.17 -20.82
N SER A 177 2.25 3.70 -21.70
CA SER A 177 3.65 3.29 -21.78
C SER A 177 4.45 3.67 -20.53
N LEU A 178 4.20 4.86 -19.96
CA LEU A 178 4.81 5.31 -18.70
C LEU A 178 4.35 4.45 -17.51
N ALA A 179 3.08 4.03 -17.47
CA ALA A 179 2.57 3.14 -16.44
C ALA A 179 3.25 1.77 -16.45
N ARG A 180 3.45 1.19 -17.64
CA ARG A 180 4.26 -0.03 -17.79
C ARG A 180 5.71 0.20 -17.40
N ARG A 181 6.28 1.33 -17.81
CA ARG A 181 7.66 1.71 -17.51
C ARG A 181 7.94 1.81 -16.01
N PHE A 182 6.99 2.34 -15.24
CA PHE A 182 7.08 2.37 -13.78
C PHE A 182 7.28 0.97 -13.20
N ILE A 183 6.43 0.00 -13.58
CA ILE A 183 6.54 -1.38 -13.13
C ILE A 183 7.89 -2.00 -13.53
N GLU A 184 8.30 -1.83 -14.80
CA GLU A 184 9.59 -2.35 -15.30
C GLU A 184 10.77 -1.82 -14.46
N LEU A 185 10.78 -0.53 -14.14
CA LEU A 185 11.85 0.09 -13.37
C LEU A 185 11.83 -0.32 -11.89
N VAL A 186 10.65 -0.59 -11.32
CA VAL A 186 10.56 -1.18 -9.98
C VAL A 186 11.08 -2.61 -9.98
N GLU A 187 10.74 -3.43 -10.97
CA GLU A 187 11.19 -4.84 -11.04
C GLU A 187 12.70 -5.01 -11.29
N THR A 188 13.35 -3.97 -11.85
CA THR A 188 14.76 -3.99 -12.22
C THR A 188 15.69 -3.20 -11.29
N ASN A 189 15.16 -2.62 -10.21
CA ASN A 189 15.93 -1.87 -9.21
C ASN A 189 16.76 -2.76 -8.28
#